data_AF-A0A183KFZ3-F1
#
_entry.id   AF-A0A183KFZ3-F1
#
_cell.length_a   1.000
_cell.length_b   1.000
_cell.length_c   1.000
_cell.angle_alpha   90.00
_cell.angle_beta   90.00
_cell.angle_gamma   90.00
#
_symmetry.space_group_name_H-M   'P 1'
#
loop_
_entity.id
_entity.type
_entity.pdbx_description
1 polymer ?
#
loop_
_entity_poly.entity_id
_entity_poly.type
_entity_poly.pdbx_seq_one_letter_code
_entity_poly.pdbx_strand_id
1 'polypeptide(L)'
;MGRHGLGERDENGERFANLCAFNKLVIGGTILPHKRIHKATWISLDHTTENQIDHICVNKKFRRTMEDVRTRRGADVASDHHLVVANLKLKLKKNWTTGQAALQMFNTTFLRDVDLLNEFKIALNNRLRAIQDLLK
;
A
#
# COMPACT_ATOMS: atom_id res chain seq x y z
N MET A 1 6.25 21.32 -11.15
CA MET A 1 7.13 20.54 -10.24
C MET A 1 6.87 20.92 -8.79
N GLY A 2 7.12 20.02 -7.83
CA GLY A 2 6.93 20.28 -6.39
C GLY A 2 8.07 21.08 -5.75
N ARG A 3 7.83 21.56 -4.52
CA ARG A 3 8.74 22.45 -3.75
C ARG A 3 10.15 21.89 -3.55
N HIS A 4 10.28 20.57 -3.49
CA HIS A 4 11.53 19.90 -3.12
C HIS A 4 12.25 19.26 -4.32
N GLY A 5 11.85 19.57 -5.56
CA GLY A 5 12.58 19.15 -6.75
C GLY A 5 14.03 19.64 -6.78
N LEU A 6 14.86 19.02 -7.62
CA LEU A 6 16.25 19.42 -7.88
C LEU A 6 16.37 20.03 -9.27
N GLY A 7 17.20 21.07 -9.41
CA GLY A 7 17.46 21.74 -10.68
C GLY A 7 16.44 22.83 -11.03
N GLU A 8 16.73 23.55 -12.10
CA GLU A 8 15.80 24.50 -12.69
C GLU A 8 14.83 23.80 -13.64
N ARG A 9 13.60 24.29 -13.69
CA ARG A 9 12.57 23.71 -14.55
C ARG A 9 12.67 24.33 -15.93
N ASP A 10 13.11 23.53 -16.89
CA ASP A 10 13.13 23.89 -18.30
C ASP A 10 11.73 23.77 -18.95
N GLU A 11 11.66 24.03 -20.25
CA GLU A 11 10.41 23.93 -21.01
C GLU A 11 9.80 22.52 -20.96
N ASN A 12 10.64 21.47 -21.00
CA ASN A 12 10.19 20.09 -20.90
C ASN A 12 9.63 19.78 -19.51
N GLY A 13 10.29 20.25 -18.45
CA GLY A 13 9.83 20.15 -17.08
C GLY A 13 8.51 20.89 -16.85
N GLU A 14 8.28 22.01 -17.54
CA GLU A 14 7.01 22.72 -17.51
C GLU A 14 5.90 21.96 -18.25
N ARG A 15 6.17 21.43 -19.44
CA ARG A 15 5.24 20.53 -20.17
C ARG A 15 4.87 19.31 -19.33
N PHE A 16 5.84 18.68 -18.68
CA PHE A 16 5.61 17.56 -17.78
C PHE A 16 4.78 17.95 -16.55
N ALA A 17 5.07 19.10 -15.94
CA ALA A 17 4.29 19.62 -14.82
C ALA A 17 2.84 19.88 -15.23
N ASN A 18 2.61 20.46 -16.41
CA ASN A 18 1.29 20.72 -16.96
C ASN A 18 0.51 19.44 -17.24
N LEU A 19 1.16 18.43 -17.84
CA LEU A 19 0.58 17.09 -18.02
C LEU A 19 0.13 16.49 -16.68
N CYS A 20 0.97 16.59 -15.64
CA CYS A 20 0.64 16.09 -14.31
C CYS A 20 -0.51 16.88 -13.68
N ALA A 21 -0.52 18.21 -13.80
CA ALA A 21 -1.60 19.05 -13.28
C ALA A 21 -2.94 18.71 -13.95
N PHE A 22 -2.97 18.61 -15.28
CA PHE A 22 -4.16 18.28 -16.06
C PHE A 22 -4.75 16.92 -15.67
N ASN A 23 -3.89 15.91 -15.52
CA ASN A 23 -4.31 14.54 -15.19
C ASN A 23 -4.47 14.29 -13.68
N LYS A 24 -4.41 15.34 -12.86
CA LYS A 24 -4.50 15.24 -11.39
C LYS A 24 -3.47 14.26 -10.82
N LEU A 25 -2.23 14.31 -11.29
CA LEU A 25 -1.11 13.53 -10.79
C LEU A 25 -0.27 14.33 -9.78
N VAL A 26 0.40 13.62 -8.88
CA VAL A 26 1.37 14.14 -7.92
C VAL A 26 2.73 13.55 -8.25
N ILE A 27 3.74 14.42 -8.39
CA ILE A 27 5.12 14.06 -8.75
C ILE A 27 5.89 13.72 -7.48
N GLY A 28 6.03 12.42 -7.18
CA GLY A 28 6.50 11.92 -5.88
C GLY A 28 7.89 12.43 -5.49
N GLY A 29 8.86 12.39 -6.41
CA GLY A 29 10.24 12.79 -6.14
C GLY A 29 10.44 14.29 -5.86
N THR A 30 9.38 15.11 -5.92
CA THR A 30 9.46 16.58 -5.75
C THR A 30 8.63 17.10 -4.58
N ILE A 31 7.86 16.26 -3.89
CA ILE A 31 6.94 16.67 -2.81
C ILE A 31 7.49 16.50 -1.39
N LEU A 32 8.49 15.62 -1.21
CA LEU A 32 9.06 15.33 0.11
C LEU A 32 10.47 15.93 0.25
N PRO A 33 10.84 16.41 1.44
CA PRO A 33 12.17 16.94 1.69
C PRO A 33 13.19 15.79 1.78
N HIS A 34 14.14 15.78 0.85
CA HIS A 34 15.28 14.86 0.87
C HIS A 34 16.62 15.59 0.69
N LYS A 35 17.71 14.92 1.05
CA LYS A 35 19.07 15.35 0.69
C LYS A 35 19.27 15.23 -0.83
N ARG A 36 20.14 16.07 -1.40
CA ARG A 36 20.44 16.09 -2.85
C ARG A 36 20.81 14.70 -3.41
N ILE A 37 21.59 13.93 -2.64
CA ILE A 37 22.00 12.55 -2.97
C ILE A 37 20.83 11.56 -3.18
N HIS A 38 19.62 11.92 -2.78
CA HIS A 38 18.40 11.12 -2.92
C HIS A 38 17.41 11.72 -3.95
N LYS A 39 17.81 12.77 -4.66
CA LYS A 39 16.97 13.48 -5.64
C LYS A 39 17.49 13.42 -7.07
N ALA A 40 18.80 13.50 -7.26
CA ALA A 40 19.41 13.39 -8.58
C ALA A 40 19.07 12.01 -9.17
N THR A 41 18.60 11.96 -10.41
CA THR A 41 18.29 10.70 -11.12
C THR A 41 19.20 10.47 -12.30
N TRP A 42 19.94 11.49 -12.71
CA TRP A 42 20.92 11.45 -13.78
C TRP A 42 22.15 12.23 -13.37
N ILE A 43 23.32 11.72 -13.76
CA ILE A 43 24.61 12.37 -13.58
C ILE A 43 25.37 12.40 -14.90
N SER A 44 26.01 13.53 -15.22
CA SER A 44 26.84 13.64 -16.42
C SER A 44 28.07 12.73 -16.34
N LEU A 45 28.64 12.39 -17.50
CA LEU A 45 29.83 11.53 -17.61
C LEU A 45 31.06 12.09 -16.88
N ASP A 46 31.17 13.41 -16.77
CA ASP A 46 32.22 14.11 -16.03
C ASP A 46 31.93 14.20 -14.51
N HIS A 47 30.80 13.65 -14.06
CA HIS A 47 30.30 13.67 -12.68
C HIS A 47 30.10 15.06 -12.07
N THR A 48 30.01 16.12 -12.89
CA THR A 48 29.85 17.50 -12.41
C THR A 48 28.39 17.94 -12.31
N THR A 49 27.54 17.42 -13.20
CA THR A 49 26.16 17.86 -13.37
C THR A 49 25.20 16.76 -12.92
N GLU A 50 24.23 17.14 -12.10
CA GLU A 50 23.18 16.24 -11.61
C GLU A 50 21.82 16.84 -11.91
N ASN A 51 20.93 16.04 -12.51
CA ASN A 51 19.57 16.46 -12.82
C ASN A 51 18.54 15.48 -12.26
N GLN A 52 17.31 15.96 -12.08
CA GLN A 52 16.16 15.13 -11.72
C GLN A 52 15.21 15.06 -12.92
N ILE A 53 15.39 14.02 -13.74
CA ILE A 53 14.63 13.83 -15.00
C ILE A 53 13.73 12.60 -14.97
N ASP A 54 13.93 11.70 -14.02
CA ASP A 54 13.13 10.51 -13.83
C ASP A 54 12.14 10.71 -12.68
N HIS A 55 10.87 10.38 -12.92
CA HIS A 55 9.80 10.69 -11.98
C HIS A 55 8.82 9.54 -11.83
N ILE A 56 8.45 9.25 -10.58
CA ILE A 56 7.30 8.41 -10.25
C ILE A 56 6.13 9.34 -9.90
N CYS A 57 5.05 9.23 -10.66
CA CYS A 57 3.83 9.98 -10.47
C CYS A 57 2.70 9.07 -10.00
N VAL A 58 1.83 9.59 -9.13
CA VAL A 58 0.62 8.89 -8.69
C VAL A 58 -0.59 9.81 -8.82
N ASN A 59 -1.76 9.25 -9.11
CA ASN A 59 -3.00 10.02 -9.07
C ASN A 59 -3.18 10.67 -7.70
N LYS A 60 -3.60 11.94 -7.69
CA LYS A 60 -3.81 12.77 -6.50
C LYS A 60 -4.76 12.11 -5.50
N LYS A 61 -5.72 11.29 -5.95
CA LYS A 61 -6.59 10.49 -5.07
C LYS A 61 -5.80 9.54 -4.18
N PHE A 62 -4.72 8.95 -4.71
CA PHE A 62 -3.86 8.00 -4.01
C PHE A 62 -2.59 8.66 -3.44
N ARG A 63 -2.47 9.99 -3.40
CA ARG A 63 -1.27 10.65 -2.87
C ARG A 63 -0.84 10.18 -1.47
N ARG A 64 -1.81 9.74 -0.64
CA ARG A 64 -1.57 9.29 0.74
C ARG A 64 -0.99 7.88 0.80
N THR A 65 -1.01 7.12 -0.30
CA THR A 65 -0.37 5.80 -0.36
C THR A 65 1.12 5.93 -0.62
N MET A 66 1.58 7.03 -1.19
CA MET A 66 2.99 7.25 -1.47
C MET A 66 3.70 7.78 -0.23
N GLU A 67 4.44 6.90 0.45
CA GLU A 67 5.15 7.24 1.69
C GLU A 67 6.50 7.90 1.41
N ASP A 68 7.18 7.46 0.35
CA ASP A 68 8.51 7.97 -0.03
C ASP A 68 8.75 7.77 -1.54
N VAL A 69 9.50 8.67 -2.16
CA VAL A 69 10.06 8.51 -3.51
C VAL A 69 11.47 9.09 -3.51
N ARG A 70 12.46 8.22 -3.72
CA ARG A 70 13.87 8.61 -3.63
C ARG A 70 14.74 7.87 -4.63
N THR A 71 15.86 8.49 -4.97
CA THR A 71 16.93 7.85 -5.73
C THR A 71 17.74 6.90 -4.84
N ARG A 72 18.09 5.72 -5.37
CA ARG A 72 19.02 4.74 -4.81
C ARG A 72 20.42 4.88 -5.42
N ARG A 73 21.16 5.94 -5.03
CA ARG A 73 22.54 6.20 -5.51
C ARG A 73 23.52 5.04 -5.29
N GLY A 74 23.33 4.23 -4.24
CA GLY A 74 24.22 3.10 -3.94
C GLY A 74 23.95 1.82 -4.75
N ALA A 75 22.96 1.82 -5.63
CA ALA A 75 22.71 0.70 -6.54
C ALA A 75 23.45 0.97 -7.85
N ASP A 76 24.40 0.11 -8.19
CA ASP A 76 25.08 0.15 -9.48
C ASP A 76 24.19 -0.48 -10.56
N VAL A 77 23.97 0.29 -11.63
CA VAL A 77 23.18 -0.12 -12.80
C VAL A 77 23.93 0.06 -14.11
N ALA A 78 25.24 0.36 -14.05
CA ALA A 78 26.07 0.62 -15.23
C ALA A 78 25.46 1.65 -16.20
N SER A 79 24.84 2.70 -15.64
CA SER A 79 24.24 3.81 -16.39
C SER A 79 24.54 5.13 -15.67
N ASP A 80 24.52 6.20 -16.45
CA ASP A 80 24.46 7.60 -16.00
C ASP A 80 23.15 7.94 -15.26
N HIS A 81 22.15 7.06 -15.30
CA HIS A 81 20.95 7.14 -14.48
C HIS A 81 21.08 6.38 -13.16
N HIS A 82 20.40 6.91 -12.14
CA HIS A 82 20.21 6.24 -10.87
C HIS A 82 18.78 5.72 -10.73
N LEU A 83 18.62 4.56 -10.08
CA LEU A 83 17.31 3.98 -9.81
C LEU A 83 16.46 4.88 -8.93
N VAL A 84 15.23 5.16 -9.36
CA VAL A 84 14.21 5.85 -8.56
C VAL A 84 13.25 4.82 -7.97
N VAL A 85 13.06 4.85 -6.66
CA VAL A 85 12.22 3.88 -5.94
C VAL A 85 11.14 4.59 -5.15
N ALA A 86 9.92 4.08 -5.25
CA ALA A 86 8.79 4.53 -4.45
C ALA A 86 8.42 3.49 -3.37
N ASN A 87 8.18 3.96 -2.15
CA ASN A 87 7.56 3.17 -1.09
C ASN A 87 6.06 3.49 -1.06
N LEU A 88 5.22 2.47 -1.27
CA LEU A 88 3.78 2.62 -1.33
C LEU A 88 3.09 1.79 -0.24
N LYS A 89 2.23 2.43 0.54
CA LYS A 89 1.33 1.80 1.51
C LYS A 89 -0.11 1.83 1.01
N LEU A 90 -0.56 0.70 0.49
CA LEU A 90 -1.92 0.53 0.01
C LEU A 90 -2.85 0.20 1.19
N LYS A 91 -3.89 1.02 1.37
CA LYS A 91 -5.01 0.70 2.27
C LYS A 91 -6.18 0.22 1.43
N LEU A 92 -6.19 -1.08 1.15
CA LEU A 92 -7.26 -1.69 0.37
C LEU A 92 -8.46 -1.97 1.27
N LYS A 93 -9.66 -1.66 0.79
CA LYS A 93 -10.89 -2.17 1.41
C LYS A 93 -10.94 -3.66 1.12
N LYS A 94 -11.14 -4.47 2.16
CA LYS A 94 -11.40 -5.90 1.98
C LYS A 94 -12.65 -6.04 1.12
N ASN A 95 -12.49 -6.56 -0.08
CA ASN A 95 -13.62 -7.02 -0.86
C ASN A 95 -14.00 -8.37 -0.28
N TRP A 96 -15.05 -8.40 0.54
CA TRP A 96 -15.67 -9.68 0.85
C TRP A 96 -16.26 -10.17 -0.45
N THR A 97 -15.56 -11.06 -1.16
CA THR A 97 -16.27 -12.03 -1.97
C THR A 97 -17.21 -12.68 -0.98
N THR A 98 -18.50 -12.42 -1.12
CA THR A 98 -19.53 -13.25 -0.51
C THR A 98 -19.37 -14.63 -1.12
N GLY A 99 -18.32 -15.36 -0.73
CA GLY A 99 -18.51 -16.77 -0.50
C GLY A 99 -19.65 -16.77 0.49
N GLN A 100 -20.82 -17.21 0.05
CA GLN A 100 -21.72 -17.89 0.95
C GLN A 100 -20.88 -19.01 1.60
N ALA A 101 -20.09 -18.69 2.62
CA ALA A 101 -20.24 -19.44 3.84
C ALA A 101 -21.70 -19.16 4.20
N ALA A 102 -22.60 -19.95 3.61
CA ALA A 102 -23.93 -20.08 4.14
C ALA A 102 -23.68 -20.22 5.63
N LEU A 103 -24.20 -19.28 6.44
CA LEU A 103 -24.33 -19.51 7.87
C LEU A 103 -24.78 -20.95 7.96
N GLN A 104 -23.93 -21.81 8.51
CA GLN A 104 -24.18 -23.24 8.48
C GLN A 104 -25.48 -23.40 9.27
N MET A 105 -26.60 -23.48 8.56
CA MET A 105 -27.91 -23.54 9.15
C MET A 105 -27.98 -24.95 9.70
N PHE A 106 -27.64 -25.08 10.98
CA PHE A 106 -27.79 -26.33 11.68
C PHE A 106 -29.27 -26.71 11.60
N ASN A 107 -29.54 -27.91 11.09
CA ASN A 107 -30.89 -28.40 11.03
C ASN A 107 -31.42 -28.60 12.46
N THR A 108 -32.37 -27.77 12.87
CA THR A 108 -32.96 -27.78 14.22
C THR A 108 -34.25 -28.59 14.31
N THR A 109 -34.64 -29.33 13.27
CA THR A 109 -35.88 -30.14 13.28
C THR A 109 -35.93 -31.10 14.46
N PHE A 110 -34.78 -31.69 14.78
CA PHE A 110 -34.60 -32.64 15.88
C PHE A 110 -34.73 -32.01 17.26
N LEU A 111 -34.52 -30.69 17.41
CA LEU A 111 -34.69 -29.98 18.69
C LEU A 111 -36.16 -29.72 19.05
N ARG A 112 -37.11 -30.12 18.19
CA ARG A 112 -38.55 -30.07 18.49
C ARG A 112 -39.01 -31.24 19.35
N ASP A 113 -38.26 -32.33 19.35
CA ASP A 113 -38.47 -33.46 20.25
C ASP A 113 -37.94 -33.10 21.64
N VAL A 114 -38.79 -33.26 22.66
CA VAL A 114 -38.49 -32.83 24.04
C VAL A 114 -37.40 -33.70 24.66
N ASP A 115 -37.39 -34.99 24.36
CA ASP A 115 -36.42 -35.94 24.92
C ASP A 115 -35.04 -35.68 24.32
N LEU A 116 -34.99 -35.53 23.00
CA LEU A 116 -33.74 -35.23 22.29
C LEU A 116 -33.17 -33.85 22.65
N LEU A 117 -34.05 -32.86 22.88
CA LEU A 117 -33.63 -31.54 23.37
C LEU A 117 -32.99 -31.62 24.77
N ASN A 118 -33.53 -32.45 25.65
CA ASN A 118 -32.98 -32.64 27.00
C ASN A 118 -31.64 -33.38 26.97
N GLU A 119 -31.52 -34.43 26.16
CA GLU A 119 -30.23 -35.11 25.94
C GLU A 119 -29.17 -34.15 25.39
N PHE A 120 -29.53 -33.34 24.40
CA PHE A 120 -28.64 -32.33 23.83
C PHE A 120 -28.18 -31.32 24.89
N LYS A 121 -29.09 -30.81 25.72
CA LYS A 121 -28.76 -29.89 26.83
C LYS A 121 -27.79 -30.52 27.83
N ILE A 122 -28.00 -31.78 28.21
CA ILE A 122 -27.13 -32.50 29.14
C ILE A 122 -25.73 -32.67 28.52
N ALA A 123 -25.65 -33.15 27.29
CA ALA A 123 -24.39 -33.35 26.58
C ALA A 123 -23.61 -32.03 26.42
N LEU A 124 -24.31 -30.94 26.09
CA LEU A 124 -23.72 -29.61 25.98
C LEU A 124 -23.16 -29.12 27.32
N ASN A 125 -23.95 -29.21 28.38
CA ASN A 125 -23.52 -28.79 29.73
C ASN A 125 -22.32 -29.59 30.23
N ASN A 126 -22.29 -30.90 29.97
CA ASN A 126 -21.17 -31.76 30.34
C ASN A 126 -19.89 -31.35 29.60
N ARG A 127 -19.98 -31.09 28.30
CA ARG A 127 -18.83 -30.63 27.49
C ARG A 127 -18.32 -29.26 27.95
N LEU A 128 -19.23 -28.31 28.22
CA LEU A 128 -18.85 -26.98 28.70
C LEU A 128 -18.17 -27.03 30.07
N ARG A 129 -18.65 -27.91 30.96
CA ARG A 129 -18.01 -28.13 32.27
C ARG A 129 -16.62 -28.73 32.12
N ALA A 130 -16.45 -29.74 31.29
CA ALA A 130 -15.14 -30.34 31.02
C ALA A 130 -14.14 -29.32 30.48
N ILE A 131 -14.58 -28.38 29.63
CA ILE A 131 -13.74 -27.29 29.13
C ILE A 131 -13.36 -26.31 30.26
N GLN A 132 -14.30 -25.95 31.14
CA GLN A 132 -14.00 -25.08 32.29
C GLN A 132 -12.98 -25.71 33.25
N ASP A 133 -13.05 -27.02 33.46
CA ASP A 133 -12.12 -27.74 34.32
C ASP A 133 -10.72 -27.87 33.71
N LEU A 134 -10.60 -27.87 32.38
CA LEU A 134 -9.32 -27.83 31.65
C LEU A 134 -8.67 -26.44 31.63
N LEU A 135 -9.43 -25.38 31.88
CA LEU A 135 -8.95 -23.99 31.87
C LEU A 135 -8.56 -23.48 33.27
N LYS A 136 -8.62 -24.33 34.29
CA LYS A 136 -8.08 -24.10 35.64
C LYS A 136 -6.70 -24.70 35.79
#